data_AF-A0A7J9XVZ5-F1
#
_entry.id   AF-A0A7J9XVZ5-F1
#
_cell.length_a   1.000
_cell.length_b   1.000
_cell.length_c   1.000
_cell.angle_alpha   90.00
_cell.angle_beta   90.00
_cell.angle_gamma   90.00
#
_symmetry.space_group_name_H-M   'P 1'
#
loop_
_entity.id
_entity.type
_entity.pdbx_description
1 polymer ?
#
loop_
_entity_poly.entity_id
_entity_poly.type
_entity_poly.pdbx_seq_one_letter_code
_entity_poly.pdbx_strand_id
1 'polypeptide(L)'
;MSRGVVTVLILQLALVLAGCSGPPELDRPRVTDTDRQRVQVMLDEQIIRNAMKDVSPQPGTLLAEGSWSRGSVAASIFSVYPDEGGGPASPELTERRTAESMGVLRDTGWTIMSASCDVPEPGGSGASAPPSPDPGAGSYSPLRWALTAYKHVDGVSYWANLTAGAVPSGPGFIDLTMRAPNADDPADLFADRPAGLPADSTCIEKPGIVAEDVAQGSPIYLAQRGPSPPEGANPAR
;
A
#
# COMPACT_ATOMS: atom_id res chain seq x y z
N MET A 1 -51.12 13.03 60.27
CA MET A 1 -50.89 14.05 59.22
C MET A 1 -49.43 13.99 58.81
N SER A 2 -49.20 13.54 57.57
CA SER A 2 -47.94 12.97 57.09
C SER A 2 -46.96 14.07 56.60
N ARG A 3 -45.83 14.21 57.31
CA ARG A 3 -44.72 15.16 57.02
C ARG A 3 -43.60 14.53 56.18
N GLY A 4 -43.87 13.46 55.43
CA GLY A 4 -42.82 12.60 54.85
C GLY A 4 -42.61 12.65 53.34
N VAL A 5 -43.39 13.43 52.57
CA VAL A 5 -43.42 13.25 51.09
C VAL A 5 -42.76 14.39 50.31
N VAL A 6 -42.54 15.56 50.92
CA VAL A 6 -42.06 16.75 50.17
C VAL A 6 -40.53 16.77 49.99
N THR A 7 -39.78 16.08 50.85
CA THR A 7 -38.31 16.13 50.80
C THR A 7 -37.69 15.26 49.70
N VAL A 8 -38.41 14.27 49.17
CA VAL A 8 -37.85 13.33 48.17
C VAL A 8 -37.86 13.92 46.76
N LEU A 9 -38.72 14.91 46.46
CA LEU A 9 -38.78 15.50 45.12
C LEU A 9 -37.65 16.48 44.81
N ILE A 10 -37.05 17.12 45.82
CA ILE A 10 -35.98 18.11 45.63
C ILE A 10 -34.64 17.42 45.36
N LEU A 11 -34.43 16.20 45.86
CA LEU A 11 -33.18 15.47 45.65
C LEU A 11 -33.06 14.89 44.22
N GLN A 12 -34.19 14.57 43.57
CA GLN A 12 -34.18 14.06 42.19
C GLN A 12 -33.98 15.17 41.15
N LEU A 13 -34.38 16.41 41.46
CA LEU A 13 -34.17 17.54 40.54
C LEU A 13 -32.71 18.05 40.53
N ALA A 14 -31.96 17.83 41.62
CA ALA A 14 -30.54 18.19 41.70
C ALA A 14 -29.62 17.24 40.91
N LEU A 15 -30.03 15.98 40.69
CA LEU A 15 -29.25 15.00 39.92
C LEU A 15 -29.41 15.14 38.40
N VAL A 16 -30.45 15.82 37.91
CA VAL A 16 -30.65 16.04 36.46
C VAL A 16 -29.91 17.30 35.96
N LEU A 17 -29.57 18.23 36.85
CA LEU A 17 -28.74 19.42 36.54
C LEU A 17 -27.24 19.18 36.71
N ALA A 18 -26.84 18.06 37.31
CA ALA A 18 -25.52 17.49 37.10
C ALA A 18 -25.51 16.80 35.73
N GLY A 19 -25.71 17.59 34.66
CA GLY A 19 -25.37 17.18 33.32
C GLY A 19 -23.92 16.75 33.38
N CYS A 20 -23.70 15.43 33.38
CA CYS A 20 -22.43 14.83 33.07
C CYS A 20 -22.05 15.40 31.71
N SER A 21 -21.29 16.50 31.74
CA SER A 21 -20.41 16.86 30.67
C SER A 21 -19.55 15.61 30.56
N GLY A 22 -19.91 14.72 29.63
CA GLY A 22 -19.03 13.62 29.27
C GLY A 22 -17.64 14.23 29.06
N PRO A 23 -16.56 13.51 29.40
CA PRO A 23 -15.22 14.00 29.11
C PRO A 23 -15.25 14.61 27.71
N PRO A 24 -14.77 15.85 27.51
CA PRO A 24 -14.80 16.48 26.20
C PRO A 24 -14.30 15.45 25.22
N GLU A 25 -15.02 15.27 24.11
CA GLU A 25 -14.71 14.33 23.03
C GLU A 25 -13.39 14.77 22.37
N LEU A 26 -12.32 14.68 23.14
CA LEU A 26 -10.94 14.76 22.79
C LEU A 26 -10.61 13.37 22.23
N ASP A 27 -9.95 13.38 21.09
CA ASP A 27 -9.14 12.27 20.60
C ASP A 27 -9.87 11.08 19.97
N ARG A 28 -10.93 11.33 19.18
CA ARG A 28 -11.23 10.41 18.07
C ARG A 28 -10.70 11.00 16.76
N PRO A 29 -9.92 10.23 15.99
CA PRO A 29 -9.50 10.67 14.67
C PRO A 29 -10.73 11.03 13.83
N ARG A 30 -10.80 12.27 13.35
CA ARG A 30 -11.91 12.72 12.51
C ARG A 30 -11.67 12.23 11.08
N VAL A 31 -12.57 11.38 10.61
CA VAL A 31 -12.66 10.95 9.21
C VAL A 31 -13.71 11.80 8.52
N THR A 32 -13.37 12.50 7.45
CA THR A 32 -14.33 13.32 6.69
C THR A 32 -15.04 12.51 5.60
N ASP A 33 -16.14 13.04 5.07
CA ASP A 33 -16.83 12.43 3.92
C ASP A 33 -15.95 12.43 2.66
N THR A 34 -15.13 13.47 2.48
CA THR A 34 -14.11 13.54 1.43
C THR A 34 -13.12 12.38 1.52
N ASP A 35 -12.63 12.04 2.72
CA ASP A 35 -11.70 10.92 2.90
C ASP A 35 -12.35 9.58 2.56
N ARG A 36 -13.62 9.39 2.94
CA ARG A 36 -14.38 8.18 2.58
C ARG A 36 -14.60 8.08 1.07
N GLN A 37 -14.98 9.18 0.42
CA GLN A 37 -15.20 9.21 -1.02
C GLN A 37 -13.92 8.88 -1.79
N ARG A 38 -12.77 9.41 -1.35
CA ARG A 38 -11.48 9.11 -1.97
C ARG A 38 -11.07 7.66 -1.80
N VAL A 39 -11.34 7.04 -0.65
CA VAL A 39 -11.16 5.59 -0.49
C VAL A 39 -12.09 4.79 -1.39
N GLN A 40 -13.34 5.22 -1.56
CA GLN A 40 -14.27 4.55 -2.45
C GLN A 40 -13.78 4.53 -3.90
N VAL A 41 -13.19 5.63 -4.40
CA VAL A 41 -12.59 5.67 -5.75
C VAL A 41 -11.53 4.56 -5.92
N MET A 42 -10.68 4.34 -4.90
CA MET A 42 -9.68 3.28 -4.95
C MET A 42 -10.30 1.87 -4.87
N LEU A 43 -11.36 1.69 -4.08
CA LEU A 43 -12.10 0.43 -4.01
C LEU A 43 -12.79 0.09 -5.35
N ASP A 44 -13.15 1.11 -6.13
CA ASP A 44 -13.78 0.95 -7.44
C ASP A 44 -12.77 0.66 -8.56
N GLU A 45 -11.46 0.61 -8.27
CA GLU A 45 -10.44 0.21 -9.25
C GLU A 45 -10.56 -1.27 -9.62
N GLN A 46 -10.43 -1.58 -10.91
CA GLN A 46 -10.57 -2.95 -11.42
C GLN A 46 -9.58 -3.92 -10.75
N ILE A 47 -8.33 -3.49 -10.55
CA ILE A 47 -7.28 -4.31 -9.93
C ILE A 47 -7.60 -4.63 -8.46
N ILE A 48 -8.32 -3.76 -7.75
CA ILE A 48 -8.78 -4.00 -6.37
C ILE A 48 -9.99 -4.94 -6.36
N ARG A 49 -10.96 -4.75 -7.26
CA ARG A 49 -12.13 -5.64 -7.38
C ARG A 49 -11.76 -7.08 -7.73
N ASN A 50 -10.64 -7.25 -8.42
CA ASN A 50 -10.12 -8.57 -8.82
C ASN A 50 -9.14 -9.17 -7.80
N ALA A 51 -8.87 -8.50 -6.67
CA ALA A 51 -7.93 -8.98 -5.68
C ALA A 51 -8.37 -10.32 -5.09
N MET A 52 -7.41 -11.22 -4.86
CA MET A 52 -7.68 -12.60 -4.43
C MET A 52 -8.22 -12.67 -3.00
N LYS A 53 -7.63 -11.89 -2.08
CA LYS A 53 -7.99 -11.85 -0.66
C LYS A 53 -7.62 -10.49 -0.03
N ASP A 54 -8.25 -10.19 1.11
CA ASP A 54 -7.83 -9.15 2.07
C ASP A 54 -7.67 -7.74 1.50
N VAL A 55 -8.78 -7.16 0.98
CA VAL A 55 -8.86 -5.72 0.74
C VAL A 55 -9.05 -5.00 2.08
N SER A 56 -8.07 -4.19 2.47
CA SER A 56 -8.05 -3.42 3.70
C SER A 56 -8.17 -1.92 3.40
N PRO A 57 -9.39 -1.35 3.43
CA PRO A 57 -9.59 0.08 3.29
C PRO A 57 -9.36 0.81 4.62
N GLN A 58 -8.58 1.89 4.57
CA GLN A 58 -8.35 2.79 5.68
C GLN A 58 -8.59 4.23 5.23
N PRO A 59 -9.70 4.88 5.61
CA PRO A 59 -9.87 6.32 5.40
C PRO A 59 -8.77 7.14 6.06
N GLY A 60 -8.51 8.33 5.53
CA GLY A 60 -7.56 9.27 6.12
C GLY A 60 -8.03 9.66 7.53
N THR A 61 -7.09 9.77 8.46
CA THR A 61 -7.39 10.07 9.87
C THR A 61 -6.49 11.16 10.42
N LEU A 62 -7.08 12.14 11.10
CA LEU A 62 -6.33 13.10 11.90
C LEU A 62 -5.75 12.40 13.13
N LEU A 63 -4.43 12.37 13.24
CA LEU A 63 -3.72 11.85 14.41
C LEU A 63 -3.68 12.92 15.51
N ALA A 64 -3.56 12.49 16.76
CA ALA A 64 -3.61 13.36 17.94
C ALA A 64 -2.57 14.51 17.93
N GLU A 65 -1.50 14.38 17.15
CA GLU A 65 -0.40 15.35 17.03
C GLU A 65 -0.62 16.39 15.91
N GLY A 66 -1.80 16.40 15.27
CA GLY A 66 -2.09 17.30 14.14
C GLY A 66 -1.50 16.82 12.81
N SER A 67 -0.85 15.65 12.79
CA SER A 67 -0.45 14.95 11.57
C SER A 67 -1.62 14.14 11.02
N TRP A 68 -1.65 13.88 9.71
CA TRP A 68 -2.71 13.11 9.07
C TRP A 68 -2.18 11.78 8.54
N SER A 69 -2.88 10.68 8.82
CA SER A 69 -2.69 9.44 8.07
C SER A 69 -3.46 9.54 6.76
N ARG A 70 -2.81 9.22 5.63
CA ARG A 70 -3.44 9.26 4.31
C ARG A 70 -4.42 8.12 4.12
N GLY A 71 -5.56 8.41 3.51
CA GLY A 71 -6.53 7.38 3.11
C GLY A 71 -5.86 6.38 2.17
N SER A 72 -6.01 5.08 2.44
CA SER A 72 -5.36 3.99 1.72
C SER A 72 -6.26 2.78 1.49
N VAL A 73 -5.93 2.00 0.46
CA VAL A 73 -6.47 0.66 0.21
C VAL A 73 -5.27 -0.24 -0.04
N ALA A 74 -5.06 -1.23 0.84
CA ALA A 74 -4.09 -2.29 0.64
C ALA A 74 -4.83 -3.57 0.20
N ALA A 75 -4.28 -4.30 -0.76
CA ALA A 75 -4.84 -5.56 -1.22
C ALA A 75 -3.74 -6.53 -1.63
N SER A 76 -3.92 -7.82 -1.30
CA SER A 76 -3.10 -8.88 -1.89
C SER A 76 -3.75 -9.38 -3.17
N ILE A 77 -3.15 -9.01 -4.30
CA ILE A 77 -3.68 -9.30 -5.64
C ILE A 77 -3.22 -10.66 -6.17
N PHE A 78 -2.13 -11.20 -5.62
CA PHE A 78 -1.68 -12.56 -5.88
C PHE A 78 -0.97 -13.10 -4.65
N SER A 79 -1.28 -14.33 -4.26
CA SER A 79 -0.53 -15.02 -3.21
C SER A 79 -0.62 -16.53 -3.42
N VAL A 80 0.54 -17.19 -3.36
CA VAL A 80 0.66 -18.64 -3.44
C VAL A 80 1.64 -19.09 -2.37
N TYR A 81 1.15 -19.91 -1.44
CA TYR A 81 1.94 -20.54 -0.40
C TYR A 81 1.94 -22.06 -0.60
N PRO A 82 3.12 -22.73 -0.63
CA PRO A 82 3.23 -24.17 -0.89
C PRO A 82 2.50 -25.07 0.12
N ASP A 83 2.33 -24.60 1.36
CA ASP A 83 1.67 -25.30 2.47
C ASP A 83 0.14 -25.21 2.44
N GLU A 84 -0.44 -24.30 1.65
CA GLU A 84 -1.89 -24.22 1.41
C GLU A 84 -2.37 -25.13 0.25
N GLY A 85 -1.53 -26.05 -0.22
CA GLY A 85 -1.84 -26.93 -1.36
C GLY A 85 -1.79 -26.22 -2.71
N GLY A 86 -1.34 -24.96 -2.75
CA GLY A 86 -0.94 -24.28 -3.97
C GLY A 86 0.33 -24.93 -4.52
N GLY A 87 0.39 -25.16 -5.84
CA GLY A 87 1.66 -25.50 -6.49
C GLY A 87 2.72 -24.41 -6.22
N PRO A 88 4.01 -24.68 -6.46
CA PRO A 88 5.04 -23.67 -6.22
C PRO A 88 4.74 -22.40 -7.01
N ALA A 89 4.81 -21.24 -6.36
CA ALA A 89 4.82 -19.98 -7.08
C ALA A 89 6.19 -19.93 -7.77
N SER A 90 6.24 -20.29 -9.06
CA SER A 90 7.48 -20.17 -9.79
C SER A 90 7.79 -18.67 -9.96
N PRO A 91 9.07 -18.24 -9.90
CA PRO A 91 9.42 -16.85 -10.18
C PRO A 91 8.83 -16.34 -11.49
N GLU A 92 8.76 -17.18 -12.51
CA GLU A 92 8.18 -16.87 -13.82
C GLU A 92 6.67 -16.62 -13.74
N LEU A 93 5.96 -17.35 -12.88
CA LEU A 93 4.55 -17.09 -12.62
C LEU A 93 4.35 -15.73 -11.94
N THR A 94 5.13 -15.43 -10.90
CA THR A 94 5.05 -14.15 -10.19
C THR A 94 5.40 -12.99 -11.12
N GLU A 95 6.50 -13.09 -11.88
CA GLU A 95 6.91 -12.10 -12.89
C GLU A 95 5.79 -11.83 -13.89
N ARG A 96 5.22 -12.88 -14.49
CA ARG A 96 4.10 -12.74 -15.43
C ARG A 96 2.89 -12.07 -14.80
N ARG A 97 2.51 -12.46 -13.58
CA ARG A 97 1.39 -11.85 -12.85
C ARG A 97 1.67 -10.40 -12.46
N THR A 98 2.92 -10.04 -12.18
CA THR A 98 3.32 -8.65 -11.96
C THR A 98 3.18 -7.83 -13.23
N ALA A 99 3.62 -8.36 -14.38
CA ALA A 99 3.44 -7.71 -15.68
C ALA A 99 1.96 -7.54 -16.04
N GLU A 100 1.13 -8.57 -15.84
CA GLU A 100 -0.33 -8.49 -16.01
C GLU A 100 -0.94 -7.39 -15.11
N SER A 101 -0.52 -7.32 -13.84
CA SER A 101 -1.01 -6.30 -12.89
C SER A 101 -0.63 -4.88 -13.31
N MET A 102 0.60 -4.69 -13.79
CA MET A 102 1.06 -3.42 -14.36
C MET A 102 0.26 -3.05 -15.62
N GLY A 103 -0.04 -4.02 -16.48
CA GLY A 103 -0.90 -3.84 -17.64
C GLY A 103 -2.30 -3.35 -17.25
N VAL A 104 -2.94 -3.98 -16.26
CA VAL A 104 -4.25 -3.54 -15.75
C VAL A 104 -4.19 -2.10 -15.23
N LEU A 105 -3.14 -1.73 -14.50
CA LEU A 105 -2.97 -0.33 -14.05
C LEU A 105 -2.92 0.64 -15.24
N ARG A 106 -2.12 0.34 -16.27
CA ARG A 106 -2.06 1.18 -17.48
C ARG A 106 -3.42 1.28 -18.18
N ASP A 107 -4.09 0.16 -18.37
CA ASP A 107 -5.37 0.07 -19.07
C ASP A 107 -6.48 0.84 -18.32
N THR A 108 -6.40 0.93 -16.99
CA THR A 108 -7.34 1.74 -16.19
C THR A 108 -6.87 3.18 -15.98
N GLY A 109 -5.87 3.64 -16.73
CA GLY A 109 -5.45 5.05 -16.79
C GLY A 109 -4.42 5.46 -15.75
N TRP A 110 -3.74 4.52 -15.10
CA TRP A 110 -2.59 4.82 -14.25
C TRP A 110 -1.34 5.09 -15.09
N THR A 111 -0.58 6.09 -14.67
CA THR A 111 0.72 6.45 -15.22
C THR A 111 1.82 5.85 -14.37
N ILE A 112 2.57 4.88 -14.91
CA ILE A 112 3.69 4.26 -14.21
C ILE A 112 4.90 5.21 -14.21
N MET A 113 5.39 5.61 -13.03
CA MET A 113 6.50 6.56 -12.88
C MET A 113 7.86 5.89 -12.75
N SER A 114 7.87 4.73 -12.10
CA SER A 114 9.08 3.95 -11.84
C SER A 114 8.73 2.48 -11.78
N ALA A 115 9.67 1.66 -12.25
CA ALA A 115 9.64 0.22 -12.11
C ALA A 115 11.06 -0.26 -11.78
N SER A 116 11.18 -1.25 -10.90
CA SER A 116 12.43 -1.89 -10.54
C SER A 116 12.25 -3.40 -10.42
N CYS A 117 13.32 -4.12 -10.72
CA CYS A 117 13.39 -5.56 -10.60
C CYS A 117 14.73 -5.87 -9.95
N ASP A 118 14.71 -6.48 -8.77
CA ASP A 118 15.90 -6.82 -8.01
C ASP A 118 16.11 -8.32 -8.02
N VAL A 119 17.35 -8.67 -8.32
CA VAL A 119 17.86 -10.03 -8.35
C VAL A 119 18.73 -10.26 -7.11
N PRO A 120 18.55 -11.36 -6.36
CA PRO A 120 19.41 -11.62 -5.21
C PRO A 120 20.88 -11.78 -5.59
N GLU A 121 21.77 -11.05 -4.92
CA GLU A 121 23.22 -11.23 -5.09
C GLU A 121 23.67 -12.57 -4.45
N PRO A 122 24.43 -13.42 -5.18
CA PRO A 122 25.07 -14.57 -4.57
C PRO A 122 26.07 -14.12 -3.49
N GLY A 123 25.81 -14.48 -2.23
CA GLY A 123 26.72 -14.18 -1.10
C GLY A 123 26.53 -12.81 -0.46
N GLY A 124 25.48 -12.06 -0.83
CA GLY A 124 25.11 -10.81 -0.17
C GLY A 124 24.55 -11.05 1.23
N SER A 125 25.42 -11.24 2.23
CA SER A 125 25.07 -10.81 3.57
C SER A 125 24.83 -9.31 3.48
N GLY A 126 23.57 -8.88 3.37
CA GLY A 126 23.22 -7.52 3.75
C GLY A 126 23.90 -7.28 5.10
N ALA A 127 24.73 -6.24 5.22
CA ALA A 127 25.66 -6.02 6.33
C ALA A 127 24.98 -5.86 7.73
N SER A 128 23.72 -6.28 7.87
CA SER A 128 22.90 -6.22 9.07
C SER A 128 21.96 -7.43 9.23
N ALA A 129 22.01 -8.45 8.37
CA ALA A 129 21.23 -9.67 8.57
C ALA A 129 22.03 -10.63 9.48
N PRO A 130 21.47 -11.11 10.61
CA PRO A 130 22.14 -12.11 11.44
C PRO A 130 22.40 -13.38 10.61
N PRO A 131 23.57 -14.02 10.77
CA PRO A 131 23.91 -15.22 10.01
C PRO A 131 22.85 -16.29 10.23
N SER A 132 22.31 -16.82 9.14
CA SER A 132 21.43 -17.99 9.19
C SER A 132 22.22 -19.18 9.76
N PRO A 133 21.69 -19.93 10.74
CA PRO A 133 22.41 -21.01 11.41
C PRO A 133 22.62 -22.26 10.54
N ASP A 134 22.10 -22.28 9.31
CA ASP A 134 22.25 -23.41 8.39
C ASP A 134 23.19 -23.04 7.22
N PRO A 135 24.44 -23.51 7.21
CA PRO A 135 25.41 -23.23 6.15
C PRO A 135 25.07 -23.90 4.80
N GLY A 136 24.03 -24.74 4.73
CA GLY A 136 23.50 -25.29 3.47
C GLY A 136 22.26 -24.55 2.94
N ALA A 137 21.56 -23.80 3.78
CA ALA A 137 20.44 -22.96 3.38
C ALA A 137 20.96 -21.57 3.01
N GLY A 138 21.44 -21.43 1.78
CA GLY A 138 21.69 -20.10 1.21
C GLY A 138 20.46 -19.22 1.48
N SER A 139 20.65 -18.10 2.18
CA SER A 139 19.62 -17.10 2.38
C SER A 139 19.39 -16.42 1.02
N TYR A 140 18.62 -17.08 0.15
CA TYR A 140 18.23 -16.49 -1.11
C TYR A 140 17.24 -15.38 -0.77
N SER A 141 17.67 -14.12 -0.93
CA SER A 141 16.71 -13.01 -0.98
C SER A 141 15.73 -13.30 -2.12
N PRO A 142 14.43 -13.04 -1.95
CA PRO A 142 13.47 -13.28 -3.02
C PRO A 142 13.83 -12.40 -4.23
N LEU A 143 13.52 -12.87 -5.44
CA LEU A 143 13.38 -11.99 -6.60
C LEU A 143 12.29 -10.97 -6.27
N ARG A 144 12.53 -9.70 -6.52
CA ARG A 144 11.58 -8.62 -6.18
C ARG A 144 11.27 -7.78 -7.39
N TRP A 145 10.02 -7.37 -7.49
CA TRP A 145 9.58 -6.37 -8.45
C TRP A 145 8.82 -5.28 -7.70
N ALA A 146 9.05 -4.04 -8.07
CA ALA A 146 8.30 -2.93 -7.50
C ALA A 146 7.99 -1.89 -8.57
N LEU A 147 6.84 -1.25 -8.46
CA LEU A 147 6.52 -0.08 -9.26
C LEU A 147 5.75 0.95 -8.44
N THR A 148 5.85 2.19 -8.90
CA THR A 148 5.05 3.31 -8.40
C THR A 148 4.32 3.94 -9.57
N ALA A 149 3.04 4.23 -9.37
CA ALA A 149 2.17 4.84 -10.37
C ALA A 149 1.31 5.95 -9.76
N TYR A 150 0.78 6.82 -10.60
CA TYR A 150 -0.23 7.80 -10.23
C TYR A 150 -1.40 7.82 -11.20
N LYS A 151 -2.54 8.33 -10.74
CA LYS A 151 -3.72 8.55 -11.57
C LYS A 151 -4.44 9.81 -11.12
N HIS A 152 -5.09 10.52 -12.05
CA HIS A 152 -5.93 11.66 -11.73
C HIS A 152 -7.40 11.32 -12.01
N VAL A 153 -8.26 11.55 -11.02
CA VAL A 153 -9.71 11.39 -11.12
C VAL A 153 -10.36 12.64 -10.56
N ASP A 154 -11.15 13.34 -11.39
CA ASP A 154 -11.89 14.54 -11.01
C ASP A 154 -11.05 15.62 -10.28
N GLY A 155 -9.79 15.79 -10.73
CA GLY A 155 -8.86 16.76 -10.15
C GLY A 155 -8.15 16.30 -8.87
N VAL A 156 -8.37 15.06 -8.42
CA VAL A 156 -7.66 14.44 -7.30
C VAL A 156 -6.58 13.49 -7.82
N SER A 157 -5.36 13.60 -7.29
CA SER A 157 -4.26 12.70 -7.57
C SER A 157 -4.28 11.49 -6.64
N TYR A 158 -4.11 10.29 -7.19
CA TYR A 158 -3.95 9.04 -6.46
C TYR A 158 -2.58 8.45 -6.78
N TRP A 159 -2.00 7.72 -5.83
CA TRP A 159 -0.75 6.95 -5.94
C TRP A 159 -1.04 5.45 -5.78
N ALA A 160 -0.23 4.63 -6.43
CA ALA A 160 -0.23 3.19 -6.28
C ALA A 160 1.21 2.72 -6.15
N ASN A 161 1.47 1.85 -5.17
CA ASN A 161 2.71 1.11 -5.05
C ASN A 161 2.39 -0.37 -5.12
N LEU A 162 3.00 -1.05 -6.08
CA LEU A 162 2.90 -2.49 -6.21
C LEU A 162 4.26 -3.08 -5.84
N THR A 163 4.24 -4.10 -5.01
CA THR A 163 5.42 -4.88 -4.62
C THR A 163 5.13 -6.35 -4.85
N ALA A 164 6.04 -7.05 -5.50
CA ALA A 164 5.96 -8.47 -5.73
C ALA A 164 7.26 -9.15 -5.32
N GLY A 165 7.15 -10.41 -4.91
CA GLY A 165 8.31 -11.22 -4.59
C GLY A 165 8.08 -12.69 -4.82
N ALA A 166 9.14 -13.40 -5.18
CA ALA A 166 9.13 -14.85 -5.34
C ALA A 166 10.41 -15.47 -4.79
N VAL A 167 10.27 -16.60 -4.10
CA VAL A 167 11.40 -17.45 -3.70
C VAL A 167 11.46 -18.63 -4.68
N PRO A 168 12.65 -19.01 -5.19
CA PRO A 168 12.78 -20.21 -6.00
C PRO A 168 12.19 -21.44 -5.28
N SER A 169 11.24 -22.12 -5.93
CA SER A 169 10.50 -23.27 -5.37
C SER A 169 9.72 -22.98 -4.07
N GLY A 170 9.48 -21.70 -3.76
CA GLY A 170 8.84 -21.24 -2.53
C GLY A 170 7.56 -20.43 -2.78
N PRO A 171 7.16 -19.58 -1.83
CA PRO A 171 5.99 -18.73 -1.98
C PRO A 171 6.25 -17.57 -2.94
N GLY A 172 5.16 -17.03 -3.47
CA GLY A 172 5.14 -15.83 -4.29
C GLY A 172 3.97 -14.95 -3.93
N PHE A 173 4.17 -13.64 -4.00
CA PHE A 173 3.15 -12.66 -3.64
C PHE A 173 3.20 -11.44 -4.56
N ILE A 174 2.07 -10.75 -4.67
CA ILE A 174 1.93 -9.42 -5.23
C ILE A 174 0.96 -8.66 -4.34
N ASP A 175 1.44 -7.57 -3.76
CA ASP A 175 0.67 -6.66 -2.94
C ASP A 175 0.58 -5.30 -3.62
N LEU A 176 -0.57 -4.66 -3.47
CA LEU A 176 -0.86 -3.35 -4.00
C LEU A 176 -1.35 -2.45 -2.87
N THR A 177 -0.70 -1.29 -2.73
CA THR A 177 -1.17 -0.22 -1.86
C THR A 177 -1.51 0.98 -2.71
N MET A 178 -2.78 1.34 -2.74
CA MET A 178 -3.25 2.61 -3.24
C MET A 178 -3.46 3.57 -2.08
N ARG A 179 -3.29 4.86 -2.32
CA ARG A 179 -3.70 5.85 -1.32
C ARG A 179 -4.24 7.13 -1.99
N ALA A 180 -4.73 8.06 -1.21
CA ALA A 180 -5.23 9.35 -1.66
C ALA A 180 -4.68 10.49 -0.78
N PRO A 181 -4.65 11.74 -1.27
CA PRO A 181 -4.49 12.91 -0.41
C PRO A 181 -5.61 12.93 0.63
N ASN A 182 -5.31 13.47 1.81
CA ASN A 182 -6.31 13.74 2.84
C ASN A 182 -7.16 14.95 2.45
N ALA A 183 -8.35 15.08 3.05
CA ALA A 183 -9.25 16.21 2.79
C ALA A 183 -8.57 17.59 2.90
N ASP A 184 -7.57 17.72 3.77
CA ASP A 184 -6.81 18.95 4.00
C ASP A 184 -5.56 19.10 3.12
N ASP A 185 -5.13 18.05 2.42
CA ASP A 185 -4.04 18.11 1.45
C ASP A 185 -4.51 18.78 0.14
N PRO A 186 -3.59 19.40 -0.63
CA PRO A 186 -3.88 19.73 -2.01
C PRO A 186 -4.40 18.50 -2.77
N ALA A 187 -5.50 18.67 -3.51
CA ALA A 187 -6.13 17.57 -4.24
C ALA A 187 -5.20 16.97 -5.31
N ASP A 188 -4.36 17.80 -5.95
CA ASP A 188 -3.37 17.38 -6.93
C ASP A 188 -1.95 17.52 -6.35
N LEU A 189 -1.36 16.38 -5.95
CA LEU A 189 0.02 16.27 -5.46
C LEU A 189 1.05 16.12 -6.59
N PHE A 190 0.60 15.98 -7.85
CA PHE A 190 1.46 15.82 -9.03
C PHE A 190 1.15 16.92 -10.05
N ALA A 191 1.24 18.18 -9.64
CA ALA A 191 0.90 19.32 -10.50
C ALA A 191 1.76 19.38 -11.79
N ASP A 192 2.99 18.88 -11.75
CA ASP A 192 3.92 18.78 -12.88
C ASP A 192 3.71 17.54 -13.76
N ARG A 193 2.94 16.55 -13.29
CA ARG A 193 2.53 15.32 -13.99
C ARG A 193 3.69 14.69 -14.75
N PRO A 194 4.65 14.07 -14.05
CA PRO A 194 5.80 13.46 -14.70
C PRO A 194 5.32 12.46 -15.75
N ALA A 195 5.96 12.49 -16.91
CA ALA A 195 5.65 11.57 -18.00
C ALA A 195 5.85 10.13 -17.51
N GLY A 196 4.90 9.26 -17.85
CA GLY A 196 5.00 7.84 -17.53
C GLY A 196 6.12 7.15 -18.31
N LEU A 197 6.63 6.07 -17.73
CA LEU A 197 7.45 5.12 -18.46
C LEU A 197 6.64 4.57 -19.65
N PRO A 198 7.21 4.54 -20.87
CA PRO A 198 6.55 3.93 -22.02
C PRO A 198 6.16 2.48 -21.75
N ALA A 199 5.15 1.98 -22.45
CA ALA A 199 4.88 0.55 -22.47
C ALA A 199 6.09 -0.20 -23.05
N ASP A 200 6.28 -1.44 -22.62
CA ASP A 200 7.35 -2.35 -23.07
C ASP A 200 8.78 -1.81 -22.80
N SER A 201 8.93 -0.80 -21.92
CA SER A 201 10.22 -0.19 -21.62
C SER A 201 10.82 -0.64 -20.29
N THR A 202 10.02 -1.28 -19.43
CA THR A 202 10.41 -1.63 -18.06
C THR A 202 10.97 -3.06 -17.97
N CYS A 203 11.72 -3.34 -16.90
CA CYS A 203 12.18 -4.69 -16.60
C CYS A 203 11.03 -5.64 -16.19
N ILE A 204 9.87 -5.10 -15.79
CA ILE A 204 8.68 -5.88 -15.44
C ILE A 204 7.98 -6.39 -16.70
N GLU A 205 7.91 -5.55 -17.74
CA GLU A 205 7.24 -5.88 -19.02
C GLU A 205 8.14 -6.73 -19.95
N LYS A 206 9.45 -6.81 -19.67
CA LYS A 206 10.40 -7.62 -20.42
C LYS A 206 10.70 -8.91 -19.67
N PRO A 207 10.05 -10.03 -20.05
CA PRO A 207 10.27 -11.30 -19.38
C PRO A 207 11.71 -11.77 -19.56
N GLY A 208 12.20 -12.53 -18.59
CA GLY A 208 13.48 -13.23 -18.72
C GLY A 208 14.58 -12.73 -17.80
N ILE A 209 14.22 -12.24 -16.60
CA ILE A 209 15.17 -12.26 -15.49
C ILE A 209 15.43 -13.73 -15.15
N VAL A 210 16.40 -14.34 -15.83
CA VAL A 210 16.72 -15.76 -15.66
C VAL A 210 17.66 -15.97 -14.48
N ALA A 211 17.46 -17.08 -13.76
CA ALA A 211 18.31 -17.51 -12.64
C ALA A 211 19.83 -17.53 -12.96
N GLU A 212 20.21 -17.57 -14.23
CA GLU A 212 21.60 -17.56 -14.69
C GLU A 212 22.23 -16.15 -14.69
N ASP A 213 21.46 -15.09 -14.98
CA ASP A 213 21.91 -13.69 -14.84
C ASP A 213 22.14 -13.34 -13.35
N VAL A 214 21.40 -14.01 -12.47
CA VAL A 214 21.53 -13.99 -11.00
C VAL A 214 22.83 -14.65 -10.53
N ALA A 215 23.21 -15.78 -11.12
CA ALA A 215 24.38 -16.57 -10.69
C ALA A 215 25.72 -15.91 -11.06
N GLN A 216 25.73 -15.02 -12.06
CA GLN A 216 26.94 -14.35 -12.55
C GLN A 216 27.25 -13.02 -11.84
N GLY A 217 26.48 -12.64 -10.81
CA GLY A 217 26.79 -11.49 -9.96
C GLY A 217 26.81 -10.15 -10.71
N SER A 218 26.14 -10.04 -11.85
CA SER A 218 26.01 -8.78 -12.57
C SER A 218 24.80 -8.02 -11.99
N PRO A 219 25.01 -6.91 -11.27
CA PRO A 219 23.90 -6.17 -10.72
C PRO A 219 23.13 -5.49 -11.86
N ILE A 220 21.94 -5.99 -12.16
CA ILE A 220 21.00 -5.30 -13.06
C ILE A 220 20.25 -4.25 -12.22
N TYR A 221 20.92 -3.15 -11.88
CA TYR A 221 20.23 -1.95 -11.40
C TYR A 221 19.53 -1.27 -12.59
N LEU A 222 18.36 -1.77 -12.98
CA LEU A 222 17.45 -1.06 -13.89
C LEU A 222 16.46 -0.23 -13.08
N ALA A 223 16.96 0.64 -12.20
CA ALA A 223 16.12 1.69 -11.63
C ALA A 223 15.87 2.76 -12.70
N GLN A 224 14.87 2.56 -13.55
CA GLN A 224 14.35 3.64 -14.39
C GLN A 224 13.48 4.52 -13.50
N ARG A 225 14.07 5.62 -13.03
CA ARG A 225 13.32 6.71 -12.42
C ARG A 225 12.91 7.69 -13.52
N GLY A 226 11.61 7.99 -13.61
CA GLY A 226 11.17 9.26 -14.17
C GLY A 226 11.76 10.44 -13.36
N PRO A 227 11.61 11.69 -13.84
CA PRO A 227 12.03 12.86 -13.07
C PRO A 227 11.44 12.80 -11.65
N SER A 228 12.27 13.10 -10.65
CA SER A 228 11.84 13.09 -9.25
C SER A 228 10.67 14.08 -9.06
N PRO A 229 9.58 13.69 -8.37
CA PRO A 229 8.55 14.63 -8.02
C PRO A 229 9.09 15.74 -7.10
N PRO A 230 8.49 16.94 -7.11
CA PRO A 230 8.93 18.06 -6.28
C PRO A 230 8.93 17.73 -4.78
N GLU A 231 9.79 18.42 -4.04
CA GLU A 231 9.95 18.25 -2.59
C GLU A 231 8.59 18.48 -1.88
N GLY A 232 8.03 17.44 -1.25
CA GLY A 232 6.68 17.43 -0.67
C GLY A 232 5.69 16.45 -1.32
N ALA A 233 5.97 16.00 -2.54
CA ALA A 233 5.21 14.96 -3.23
C ALA A 233 5.79 13.54 -2.99
N ASN A 234 6.61 13.37 -1.94
CA ASN A 234 7.23 12.07 -1.64
C ASN A 234 6.17 11.05 -1.20
N PRO A 235 6.05 9.92 -1.92
CA PRO A 235 5.03 8.92 -1.62
C PRO A 235 5.24 8.18 -0.27
N ALA A 236 6.41 8.32 0.34
CA ALA A 236 6.80 7.59 1.54
C ALA A 236 6.64 8.38 2.85
N ARG A 237 6.23 9.66 2.80
CA ARG A 237 5.90 10.47 3.98
C ARG A 237 4.39 10.58 4.19
#